data_AF-A0A945IS83-F1
#
_entry.id   AF-A0A945IS83-F1
#
_cell.length_a   1.000
_cell.length_b   1.000
_cell.length_c   1.000
_cell.angle_alpha   90.00
_cell.angle_beta   90.00
_cell.angle_gamma   90.00
#
_symmetry.space_group_name_H-M   'P 1'
#
loop_
_entity.id
_entity.type
_entity.pdbx_description
1 polymer ?
#
loop_
_entity_poly.entity_id
_entity_poly.type
_entity_poly.pdbx_seq_one_letter_code
_entity_poly.pdbx_strand_id
1 'polypeptide(L)'
;AAEKAQEILNSGKTLFGVSFDSDPIRELFLLTAKPFVYVVNADEEELSNSDFRNEMKELVAPAEVVFLDAKIESELVEISDEEALELLQSVGQTESGLKALARVGFDALGLQTYLTAGPKEARAWTIPHNATAPEAAGVIHTDFQKGFIKAEVVSFDDLMGAGSMSEAKSRGKVRIEGKDYIMADGDVVEFRFNV
;
A
#
# COMPACT_ATOMS: atom_id res chain seq x y z
N ALA A 1 0.83 -29.95 -3.33
CA ALA A 1 0.19 -28.68 -2.90
C ALA A 1 -1.33 -28.73 -3.08
N ALA A 2 -1.84 -29.15 -4.24
CA ALA A 2 -3.29 -29.25 -4.49
C ALA A 2 -4.06 -30.14 -3.50
N GLU A 3 -3.56 -31.35 -3.17
CA GLU A 3 -4.21 -32.24 -2.18
C GLU A 3 -4.31 -31.59 -0.79
N LYS A 4 -3.23 -30.94 -0.33
CA LYS A 4 -3.23 -30.18 0.93
C LYS A 4 -4.24 -29.03 0.92
N ALA A 5 -4.31 -28.29 -0.20
CA ALA A 5 -5.30 -27.23 -0.36
C ALA A 5 -6.73 -27.79 -0.30
N GLN A 6 -6.98 -28.95 -0.92
CA GLN A 6 -8.28 -29.63 -0.85
C GLN A 6 -8.64 -30.04 0.59
N GLU A 7 -7.70 -30.59 1.36
CA GLU A 7 -7.92 -30.94 2.78
C GLU A 7 -8.31 -29.71 3.61
N ILE A 8 -7.63 -28.58 3.43
CA ILE A 8 -7.94 -27.31 4.10
C ILE A 8 -9.35 -26.85 3.73
N LEU A 9 -9.68 -26.83 2.45
CA LEU A 9 -10.99 -26.38 1.97
C LEU A 9 -12.12 -27.28 2.48
N ASN A 10 -11.91 -28.59 2.52
CA ASN A 10 -12.88 -29.54 3.07
C ASN A 10 -13.13 -29.34 4.58
N SER A 11 -12.19 -28.72 5.30
CA SER A 11 -12.37 -28.34 6.71
C SER A 11 -13.17 -27.04 6.90
N GLY A 12 -13.60 -26.38 5.82
CA GLY A 12 -14.33 -25.12 5.85
C GLY A 12 -13.45 -23.87 6.04
N LYS A 13 -12.13 -24.02 5.98
CA LYS A 13 -11.17 -22.91 6.10
C LYS A 13 -10.74 -22.39 4.73
N THR A 14 -10.52 -21.08 4.62
CA THR A 14 -9.94 -20.47 3.41
C THR A 14 -8.43 -20.69 3.37
N LEU A 15 -7.83 -20.67 2.17
CA LEU A 15 -6.38 -20.83 2.02
C LEU A 15 -5.63 -19.60 2.55
N PHE A 16 -6.16 -18.40 2.32
CA PHE A 16 -5.63 -17.16 2.88
C PHE A 16 -5.69 -17.14 4.41
N GLY A 17 -6.83 -17.55 5.00
CA GLY A 17 -7.04 -17.50 6.45
C GLY A 17 -6.13 -18.44 7.25
N VAL A 18 -5.53 -19.44 6.61
CA VAL A 18 -4.50 -20.31 7.23
C VAL A 18 -3.08 -20.01 6.74
N SER A 19 -2.89 -18.90 6.01
CA SER A 19 -1.61 -18.48 5.44
C SER A 19 -0.94 -19.56 4.58
N PHE A 20 -1.73 -20.26 3.76
CA PHE A 20 -1.23 -21.31 2.88
C PHE A 20 -0.42 -20.72 1.72
N ASP A 21 0.78 -21.25 1.48
CA ASP A 21 1.57 -20.93 0.28
C ASP A 21 0.89 -21.48 -0.99
N SER A 22 0.26 -20.57 -1.73
CA SER A 22 -0.51 -20.88 -2.94
C SER A 22 0.31 -20.80 -4.23
N ASP A 23 1.58 -20.39 -4.18
CA ASP A 23 2.42 -20.24 -5.39
C ASP A 23 2.51 -21.53 -6.22
N PRO A 24 2.69 -22.73 -5.63
CA PRO A 24 2.72 -23.97 -6.40
C PRO A 24 1.40 -24.35 -7.09
N ILE A 25 0.29 -23.67 -6.75
CA ILE A 25 -1.05 -23.90 -7.32
C ILE A 25 -1.66 -22.64 -7.93
N ARG A 26 -0.84 -21.63 -8.22
CA ARG A 26 -1.26 -20.33 -8.74
C ARG A 26 -2.12 -20.44 -10.00
N GLU A 27 -1.81 -21.40 -10.88
CA GLU A 27 -2.53 -21.64 -12.14
C GLU A 27 -3.98 -22.12 -11.94
N LEU A 28 -4.35 -22.57 -10.74
CA LEU A 28 -5.73 -22.95 -10.41
C LEU A 28 -6.62 -21.73 -10.11
N PHE A 29 -6.03 -20.56 -9.89
CA PHE A 29 -6.74 -19.31 -9.60
C PHE A 29 -7.81 -19.43 -8.50
N LEU A 30 -7.50 -20.20 -7.44
CA LEU A 30 -8.45 -20.48 -6.36
C LEU A 30 -8.89 -19.17 -5.67
N LEU A 31 -10.21 -18.99 -5.55
CA LEU A 31 -10.80 -17.78 -4.96
C LEU A 31 -10.37 -17.56 -3.51
N THR A 32 -10.26 -18.63 -2.73
CA THR A 32 -9.95 -18.60 -1.29
C THR A 32 -8.47 -18.40 -0.98
N ALA A 33 -7.61 -18.37 -2.00
CA ALA A 33 -6.19 -18.00 -1.87
C ALA A 33 -5.95 -16.49 -2.03
N LYS A 34 -6.95 -15.74 -2.51
CA LYS A 34 -6.84 -14.28 -2.66
C LYS A 34 -6.82 -13.60 -1.28
N PRO A 35 -6.09 -12.49 -1.14
CA PRO A 35 -6.19 -11.64 0.05
C PRO A 35 -7.60 -11.12 0.29
N PHE A 36 -7.99 -11.05 1.57
CA PHE A 36 -9.25 -10.47 2.01
C PHE A 36 -8.99 -9.15 2.74
N VAL A 37 -9.88 -8.19 2.51
CA VAL A 37 -10.04 -7.00 3.35
C VAL A 37 -11.50 -6.99 3.80
N TYR A 38 -11.72 -6.95 5.10
CA TYR A 38 -13.06 -6.84 5.67
C TYR A 38 -13.42 -5.37 5.83
N VAL A 39 -14.60 -4.98 5.34
CA VAL A 39 -15.12 -3.63 5.50
C VAL A 39 -16.32 -3.72 6.43
N VAL A 40 -16.18 -3.20 7.64
CA VAL A 40 -17.24 -3.15 8.65
C VAL A 40 -17.91 -1.80 8.54
N ASN A 41 -19.14 -1.80 8.02
CA ASN A 41 -20.00 -0.64 8.01
C ASN A 41 -20.70 -0.53 9.37
N ALA A 42 -20.37 0.49 10.15
CA ALA A 42 -20.78 0.66 11.54
C ALA A 42 -21.17 2.12 11.80
N ASP A 43 -22.04 2.34 12.77
CA ASP A 43 -22.43 3.70 13.18
C ASP A 43 -21.41 4.37 14.10
N GLU A 44 -21.63 5.64 14.46
CA GLU A 44 -20.73 6.42 15.31
C GLU A 44 -20.50 5.80 16.71
N GLU A 45 -21.54 5.19 17.30
CA GLU A 45 -21.44 4.56 18.62
C GLU A 45 -20.55 3.31 18.55
N GLU A 46 -20.70 2.50 17.50
CA GLU A 46 -19.88 1.32 17.25
C GLU A 46 -18.43 1.69 16.87
N LEU A 47 -18.24 2.74 16.05
CA LEU A 47 -16.92 3.22 15.62
C LEU A 47 -16.10 3.80 16.76
N SER A 48 -16.75 4.44 17.74
CA SER A 48 -16.11 4.95 18.95
C SER A 48 -15.82 3.85 19.98
N ASN A 49 -16.48 2.70 19.89
CA ASN A 49 -16.27 1.56 20.79
C ASN A 49 -14.98 0.79 20.46
N SER A 50 -13.98 0.85 21.36
CA SER A 50 -12.72 0.11 21.19
C SER A 50 -12.88 -1.41 21.27
N ASP A 51 -13.79 -1.90 22.11
CA ASP A 51 -13.93 -3.33 22.37
C ASP A 51 -14.56 -4.03 21.17
N PHE A 52 -15.61 -3.43 20.59
CA PHE A 52 -16.21 -3.89 19.33
C PHE A 52 -15.17 -3.95 18.20
N ARG A 53 -14.40 -2.88 18.02
CA ARG A 53 -13.35 -2.83 16.98
C ARG A 53 -12.27 -3.88 17.19
N ASN A 54 -11.87 -4.13 18.43
CA ASN A 54 -10.87 -5.15 18.73
C ASN A 54 -11.42 -6.57 18.51
N GLU A 55 -12.66 -6.84 18.93
CA GLU A 55 -13.32 -8.13 18.68
C GLU A 55 -13.43 -8.42 17.18
N MET A 56 -13.84 -7.44 16.38
CA MET A 56 -13.92 -7.59 14.92
C MET A 56 -12.55 -7.82 14.27
N LYS A 57 -11.50 -7.13 14.73
CA LYS A 57 -10.12 -7.35 14.28
C LYS A 57 -9.65 -8.77 14.58
N GLU A 58 -9.91 -9.27 15.79
CA GLU A 58 -9.53 -10.64 16.18
C GLU A 58 -10.30 -11.70 15.40
N LEU A 59 -11.58 -11.45 15.09
CA LEU A 59 -12.44 -12.39 14.37
C LEU A 59 -11.95 -12.67 12.94
N VAL A 60 -11.38 -11.66 12.28
CA VAL A 60 -11.00 -11.76 10.86
C VAL A 60 -9.50 -11.93 10.65
N ALA A 61 -8.69 -11.88 11.71
CA ALA A 61 -7.25 -12.11 11.63
C ALA A 61 -6.95 -13.45 10.92
N PRO A 62 -5.97 -13.50 9.99
CA PRO A 62 -4.97 -12.47 9.70
C PRO A 62 -5.40 -11.44 8.63
N ALA A 63 -6.67 -11.41 8.20
CA ALA A 63 -7.13 -10.40 7.25
C ALA A 63 -7.20 -9.02 7.91
N GLU A 64 -6.97 -7.99 7.10
CA GLU A 64 -7.14 -6.61 7.52
C GLU A 64 -8.62 -6.22 7.60
N VAL A 65 -8.95 -5.29 8.48
CA VAL A 65 -10.29 -4.74 8.65
C VAL A 65 -10.29 -3.22 8.61
N VAL A 66 -11.22 -2.67 7.84
CA VAL A 66 -11.47 -1.24 7.74
C VAL A 66 -12.87 -0.96 8.28
N PHE A 67 -12.95 -0.01 9.21
CA PHE A 67 -14.20 0.44 9.78
C PHE A 67 -14.60 1.76 9.12
N LEU A 68 -15.86 1.88 8.70
CA LEU A 68 -16.40 3.11 8.13
C LEU A 68 -17.89 3.22 8.42
N ASP A 69 -18.42 4.44 8.33
CA ASP A 69 -19.86 4.68 8.23
C ASP A 69 -20.15 5.09 6.78
N ALA A 70 -20.84 4.25 6.03
CA ALA A 70 -21.13 4.49 4.61
C ALA A 70 -21.98 5.75 4.38
N LYS A 71 -22.80 6.15 5.36
CA LYS A 71 -23.57 7.39 5.29
C LYS A 71 -22.65 8.59 5.43
N ILE A 72 -21.77 8.59 6.43
CA ILE A 72 -20.76 9.65 6.59
C ILE A 72 -19.89 9.72 5.34
N GLU A 73 -19.40 8.59 4.82
CA GLU A 73 -18.59 8.59 3.59
C GLU A 73 -19.31 9.20 2.39
N SER A 74 -20.64 9.04 2.29
CA SER A 74 -21.43 9.66 1.22
C SER A 74 -21.55 11.17 1.39
N GLU A 75 -21.68 11.66 2.63
CA GLU A 75 -21.75 13.09 2.95
C GLU A 75 -20.40 13.79 2.70
N LEU A 76 -19.28 13.12 3.01
CA LEU A 76 -17.92 13.63 2.78
C LEU A 76 -17.64 13.95 1.30
N VAL A 77 -18.33 13.31 0.36
CA VAL A 77 -18.13 13.54 -1.09
C VAL A 77 -18.77 14.86 -1.55
N GLU A 78 -19.75 15.38 -0.81
CA GLU A 78 -20.54 16.55 -1.21
C GLU A 78 -20.05 17.87 -0.59
N ILE A 79 -19.10 17.80 0.35
CA ILE A 79 -18.61 18.93 1.13
C ILE A 79 -17.15 19.26 0.83
N SER A 80 -16.69 20.42 1.29
CA SER A 80 -15.29 20.83 1.13
C SER A 80 -14.34 20.03 2.02
N ASP A 81 -13.05 20.00 1.68
CA ASP A 81 -12.02 19.30 2.48
C ASP A 81 -11.96 19.79 3.94
N GLU A 82 -12.25 21.08 4.17
CA GLU A 82 -12.29 21.68 5.51
C GLU A 82 -13.50 21.16 6.31
N GLU A 83 -14.69 21.20 5.73
CA GLU A 83 -15.92 20.65 6.34
C GLU A 83 -15.82 19.13 6.55
N ALA A 84 -15.21 18.41 5.61
CA ALA A 84 -14.95 16.98 5.72
C ALA A 84 -14.05 16.66 6.92
N LEU A 85 -13.00 17.45 7.14
CA LEU A 85 -12.13 17.28 8.29
C LEU A 85 -12.86 17.55 9.61
N GLU A 86 -13.70 18.58 9.66
CA GLU A 86 -14.52 18.89 10.85
C GLU A 86 -15.52 17.75 11.16
N LEU A 87 -16.19 17.21 10.13
CA LEU A 87 -17.12 16.09 10.28
C LEU A 87 -16.41 14.81 10.74
N LEU A 88 -15.25 14.49 10.17
CA LEU A 88 -14.45 13.34 10.60
C LEU A 88 -14.01 13.47 12.06
N GLN A 89 -13.56 14.67 12.45
CA GLN A 89 -13.11 14.92 13.82
C GLN A 89 -14.25 14.83 14.84
N SER A 90 -15.47 15.22 14.47
CA SER A 90 -16.63 15.12 15.37
C SER A 90 -16.96 13.67 15.73
N VAL A 91 -16.72 12.74 14.81
CA VAL A 91 -16.92 11.28 14.99
C VAL A 91 -15.63 10.54 15.39
N GLY A 92 -14.57 11.28 15.76
CA GLY A 92 -13.31 10.71 16.25
C GLY A 92 -12.41 10.05 15.20
N GLN A 93 -12.59 10.40 13.92
CA GLN A 93 -11.77 9.94 12.80
C GLN A 93 -10.79 11.03 12.33
N THR A 94 -9.61 10.60 11.89
CA THR A 94 -8.57 11.50 11.35
C THR A 94 -8.46 11.44 9.82
N GLU A 95 -9.08 10.43 9.21
CA GLU A 95 -9.16 10.23 7.77
C GLU A 95 -10.48 9.51 7.44
N SER A 96 -10.93 9.60 6.19
CA SER A 96 -12.14 8.89 5.76
C SER A 96 -11.90 7.39 5.65
N GLY A 97 -12.95 6.61 5.90
CA GLY A 97 -12.96 5.16 5.73
C GLY A 97 -12.63 4.73 4.30
N LEU A 98 -13.03 5.48 3.28
CA LEU A 98 -12.65 5.20 1.90
C LEU A 98 -11.15 5.43 1.62
N LYS A 99 -10.52 6.43 2.25
CA LYS A 99 -9.06 6.63 2.16
C LYS A 99 -8.31 5.49 2.86
N ALA A 100 -8.77 5.09 4.05
CA ALA A 100 -8.24 3.92 4.74
C ALA A 100 -8.40 2.64 3.91
N LEU A 101 -9.57 2.43 3.29
CA LEU A 101 -9.85 1.29 2.42
C LEU A 101 -8.95 1.26 1.19
N ALA A 102 -8.72 2.42 0.55
CA ALA A 102 -7.81 2.53 -0.58
C ALA A 102 -6.38 2.12 -0.17
N ARG A 103 -5.88 2.60 0.98
CA ARG A 103 -4.55 2.24 1.50
C ARG A 103 -4.45 0.75 1.79
N VAL A 104 -5.36 0.21 2.61
CA VAL A 104 -5.36 -1.21 2.98
C VAL A 104 -5.54 -2.12 1.77
N GLY A 105 -6.39 -1.73 0.81
CA GLY A 105 -6.57 -2.46 -0.44
C GLY A 105 -5.32 -2.46 -1.31
N PHE A 106 -4.60 -1.34 -1.36
CA PHE A 106 -3.33 -1.20 -2.09
C PHE A 106 -2.26 -2.13 -1.50
N ASP A 107 -2.11 -2.14 -0.18
CA ASP A 107 -1.19 -3.03 0.53
C ASP A 107 -1.60 -4.51 0.37
N ALA A 108 -2.90 -4.83 0.46
CA ALA A 108 -3.40 -6.18 0.27
C ALA A 108 -3.18 -6.73 -1.14
N LEU A 109 -3.08 -5.86 -2.15
CA LEU A 109 -2.68 -6.22 -3.51
C LEU A 109 -1.16 -6.44 -3.64
N GLY A 110 -0.40 -6.22 -2.57
CA GLY A 110 1.04 -6.31 -2.54
C GLY A 110 1.70 -5.18 -3.32
N LEU A 111 1.15 -3.97 -3.24
CA LEU A 111 1.63 -2.79 -3.96
C LEU A 111 2.26 -1.79 -2.99
N GLN A 112 3.23 -1.03 -3.49
CA GLN A 112 3.86 0.10 -2.80
C GLN A 112 4.07 1.27 -3.77
N THR A 113 4.39 2.43 -3.22
CA THR A 113 4.60 3.66 -3.98
C THR A 113 6.05 4.11 -3.92
N TYR A 114 6.60 4.55 -5.04
CA TYR A 114 7.80 5.37 -5.06
C TYR A 114 7.52 6.70 -5.75
N LEU A 115 8.38 7.69 -5.54
CA LEU A 115 8.20 9.05 -6.01
C LEU A 115 9.31 9.46 -6.99
N THR A 116 8.93 10.15 -8.06
CA THR A 116 9.86 10.95 -8.85
C THR A 116 9.56 12.42 -8.60
N ALA A 117 10.58 13.22 -8.30
CA ALA A 117 10.42 14.64 -8.03
C ALA A 117 11.39 15.45 -8.91
N GLY A 118 10.84 16.32 -9.76
CA GLY A 118 11.60 17.25 -10.58
C GLY A 118 10.91 18.61 -10.69
N PRO A 119 11.56 19.61 -11.31
CA PRO A 119 11.03 20.98 -11.38
C PRO A 119 9.68 21.10 -12.10
N LYS A 120 9.38 20.15 -12.99
CA LYS A 120 8.14 20.14 -13.79
C LYS A 120 7.03 19.28 -13.19
N GLU A 121 7.40 18.23 -12.48
CA GLU A 121 6.46 17.20 -12.05
C GLU A 121 6.97 16.50 -10.79
N ALA A 122 6.07 16.31 -9.83
CA ALA A 122 6.21 15.33 -8.78
C ALA A 122 5.12 14.26 -9.01
N ARG A 123 5.53 12.99 -9.01
CA ARG A 123 4.63 11.89 -9.33
C ARG A 123 4.87 10.68 -8.45
N ALA A 124 3.78 10.07 -8.03
CA ALA A 124 3.73 8.76 -7.39
C ALA A 124 3.60 7.65 -8.43
N TRP A 125 4.39 6.60 -8.28
CA TRP A 125 4.41 5.43 -9.14
C TRP A 125 4.14 4.18 -8.32
N THR A 126 3.20 3.37 -8.81
CA THR A 126 2.81 2.11 -8.19
C THR A 126 3.68 0.97 -8.70
N ILE A 127 4.24 0.19 -7.78
CA ILE A 127 5.04 -1.01 -8.05
C ILE A 127 4.62 -2.14 -7.11
N PRO A 128 4.82 -3.42 -7.48
CA PRO A 128 4.71 -4.51 -6.52
C PRO A 128 5.73 -4.36 -5.39
N HIS A 129 5.40 -4.86 -4.20
CA HIS A 129 6.39 -5.10 -3.16
C HIS A 129 7.52 -5.99 -3.70
N ASN A 130 8.72 -5.73 -3.19
CA ASN A 130 9.94 -6.42 -3.59
C ASN A 130 10.38 -6.16 -5.05
N ALA A 131 9.78 -5.19 -5.75
CA ALA A 131 10.27 -4.78 -7.06
C ALA A 131 11.68 -4.18 -6.95
N THR A 132 12.55 -4.62 -7.85
CA THR A 132 13.92 -4.09 -7.99
C THR A 132 13.91 -2.70 -8.60
N ALA A 133 14.99 -1.92 -8.42
CA ALA A 133 15.13 -0.60 -9.05
C ALA A 133 14.95 -0.61 -10.58
N PRO A 134 15.48 -1.59 -11.35
CA PRO A 134 15.20 -1.69 -12.78
C PRO A 134 13.72 -1.95 -13.11
N GLU A 135 13.04 -2.81 -12.35
CA GLU A 135 11.61 -3.09 -12.55
C GLU A 135 10.76 -1.85 -12.26
N ALA A 136 11.09 -1.11 -11.19
CA ALA A 136 10.44 0.16 -10.87
C ALA A 136 10.66 1.21 -11.96
N ALA A 137 11.86 1.31 -12.51
CA ALA A 137 12.15 2.18 -13.65
C ALA A 137 11.36 1.76 -14.91
N GLY A 138 11.14 0.45 -15.10
CA GLY A 138 10.33 -0.11 -16.17
C GLY A 138 8.87 0.35 -16.19
N VAL A 139 8.31 0.67 -15.01
CA VAL A 139 6.95 1.23 -14.89
C VAL A 139 6.85 2.63 -15.51
N ILE A 140 7.94 3.41 -15.51
CA ILE A 140 8.01 4.70 -16.22
C ILE A 140 8.08 4.44 -17.72
N HIS A 141 9.04 3.61 -18.14
CA HIS A 141 9.21 3.22 -19.52
C HIS A 141 10.05 1.94 -19.65
N THR A 142 9.68 1.04 -20.56
CA THR A 142 10.39 -0.24 -20.73
C THR A 142 11.87 -0.09 -21.10
N ASP A 143 12.26 1.00 -21.78
CA ASP A 143 13.67 1.28 -22.11
C ASP A 143 14.49 1.64 -20.87
N PHE A 144 13.90 2.23 -19.82
CA PHE A 144 14.63 2.53 -18.59
C PHE A 144 15.06 1.25 -17.89
N GLN A 145 14.20 0.22 -17.91
CA GLN A 145 14.53 -1.09 -17.36
C GLN A 145 15.68 -1.76 -18.14
N LYS A 146 15.60 -1.75 -19.48
CA LYS A 146 16.64 -2.34 -20.35
C LYS A 146 17.98 -1.60 -20.24
N GLY A 147 17.91 -0.27 -20.24
CA GLY A 147 19.05 0.63 -20.18
C GLY A 147 19.53 0.95 -18.77
N PHE A 148 18.95 0.34 -17.73
CA PHE A 148 19.21 0.72 -16.34
C PHE A 148 20.71 0.68 -16.00
N ILE A 149 21.22 1.78 -15.46
CA ILE A 149 22.59 1.91 -14.96
C ILE A 149 22.59 1.90 -13.43
N LYS A 150 21.84 2.80 -12.81
CA LYS A 150 21.76 3.00 -11.36
C LYS A 150 20.57 3.87 -10.98
N ALA A 151 20.19 3.86 -9.71
CA ALA A 151 19.18 4.75 -9.14
C ALA A 151 19.82 5.67 -8.09
N GLU A 152 19.56 6.98 -8.13
CA GLU A 152 19.84 7.88 -7.01
C GLU A 152 18.58 7.90 -6.12
N VAL A 153 18.68 7.39 -4.89
CA VAL A 153 17.53 7.14 -4.00
C VAL A 153 17.70 7.90 -2.69
N VAL A 154 16.63 8.50 -2.19
CA VAL A 154 16.53 9.06 -0.84
C VAL A 154 15.16 8.72 -0.26
N SER A 155 15.07 8.46 1.04
CA SER A 155 13.77 8.24 1.68
C SER A 155 12.96 9.55 1.70
N PHE A 156 11.63 9.46 1.63
CA PHE A 156 10.75 10.63 1.75
C PHE A 156 11.07 11.45 3.01
N ASP A 157 11.19 10.79 4.16
CA ASP A 157 11.47 11.45 5.44
C ASP A 157 12.82 12.17 5.47
N ASP A 158 13.88 11.55 4.93
CA ASP A 158 15.19 12.20 4.84
C ASP A 158 15.16 13.40 3.90
N LEU A 159 14.41 13.31 2.79
CA LEU A 159 14.24 14.43 1.86
C LEU A 159 13.47 15.58 2.52
N MET A 160 12.37 15.29 3.20
CA MET A 160 11.57 16.29 3.90
C MET A 160 12.35 16.94 5.05
N GLY A 161 13.11 16.16 5.82
CA GLY A 161 13.99 16.68 6.88
C GLY A 161 15.20 17.47 6.39
N ALA A 162 15.64 17.24 5.16
CA ALA A 162 16.70 18.02 4.51
C ALA A 162 16.17 19.28 3.78
N GLY A 163 14.89 19.28 3.39
CA GLY A 163 14.23 20.37 2.67
C GLY A 163 14.58 20.49 1.18
N SER A 164 15.63 19.80 0.70
CA SER A 164 15.97 19.72 -0.72
C SER A 164 16.87 18.53 -1.05
N MET A 165 16.88 18.08 -2.31
CA MET A 165 17.80 17.05 -2.79
C MET A 165 19.27 17.43 -2.63
N SER A 166 19.61 18.70 -2.84
CA SER A 166 20.98 19.21 -2.67
C SER A 166 21.45 19.05 -1.23
N GLU A 167 20.59 19.40 -0.27
CA GLU A 167 20.89 19.28 1.15
C GLU A 167 20.86 17.83 1.63
N ALA A 168 19.95 17.00 1.11
CA ALA A 168 19.96 15.56 1.40
C ALA A 168 21.29 14.92 0.92
N LYS A 169 21.80 15.36 -0.24
CA LYS A 169 23.08 14.89 -0.80
C LYS A 169 24.27 15.39 0.01
N SER A 170 24.28 16.65 0.45
CA SER A 170 25.35 17.21 1.31
C SER A 170 25.44 16.47 2.66
N ARG A 171 24.29 16.03 3.19
CA ARG A 171 24.17 15.23 4.42
C ARG A 171 24.43 13.73 4.22
N GLY A 172 24.75 13.29 3.00
CA GLY A 172 25.04 11.89 2.70
C GLY A 172 23.81 10.96 2.78
N LYS A 173 22.60 11.50 2.65
CA LYS A 173 21.34 10.73 2.71
C LYS A 173 20.94 10.13 1.36
N VAL A 174 21.44 10.71 0.25
CA VAL A 174 21.20 10.20 -1.09
C VAL A 174 22.13 9.02 -1.36
N ARG A 175 21.54 7.86 -1.67
CA ARG A 175 22.24 6.61 -1.98
C ARG A 175 22.29 6.39 -3.48
N ILE A 176 23.33 5.69 -3.94
CA ILE A 176 23.42 5.22 -5.31
C ILE A 176 23.20 3.70 -5.28
N GLU A 177 22.08 3.29 -5.83
CA GLU A 177 21.60 1.92 -5.77
C GLU A 177 21.75 1.22 -7.12
N GLY A 178 22.08 -0.07 -7.05
CA GLY A 178 22.32 -0.93 -8.19
C GLY A 178 21.08 -1.68 -8.66
N LYS A 179 21.29 -2.68 -9.53
CA LYS A 179 20.21 -3.50 -10.11
C LYS A 179 19.50 -4.38 -9.07
N ASP A 180 20.22 -4.79 -8.03
CA ASP A 180 19.71 -5.69 -6.99
C ASP A 180 19.01 -4.95 -5.84
N TYR A 181 18.96 -3.60 -5.90
CA TYR A 181 18.26 -2.82 -4.88
C TYR A 181 16.76 -3.07 -4.98
N ILE A 182 16.18 -3.45 -3.84
CA ILE A 182 14.75 -3.58 -3.67
C ILE A 182 14.20 -2.23 -3.24
N MET A 183 13.26 -1.69 -4.02
CA MET A 183 12.66 -0.39 -3.72
C MET A 183 11.94 -0.43 -2.37
N ALA A 184 12.04 0.66 -1.61
CA ALA A 184 11.26 0.88 -0.40
C ALA A 184 10.06 1.78 -0.70
N ASP A 185 8.98 1.62 0.09
CA ASP A 185 7.84 2.54 0.02
C ASP A 185 8.27 3.97 0.36
N GLY A 186 7.79 4.94 -0.41
CA GLY A 186 8.14 6.35 -0.29
C GLY A 186 9.54 6.72 -0.79
N ASP A 187 10.29 5.80 -1.40
CA ASP A 187 11.59 6.14 -2.01
C ASP A 187 11.41 7.25 -3.05
N VAL A 188 12.19 8.32 -2.93
CA VAL A 188 12.29 9.38 -3.94
C VAL A 188 13.50 9.08 -4.81
N VAL A 189 13.27 8.87 -6.11
CA VAL A 189 14.27 8.29 -7.01
C VAL A 189 14.48 9.10 -8.29
N GLU A 190 15.75 9.18 -8.71
CA GLU A 190 16.16 9.56 -10.05
C GLU A 190 16.89 8.38 -10.72
N PHE A 191 16.32 7.83 -11.78
CA PHE A 191 16.93 6.73 -12.53
C PHE A 191 17.94 7.24 -13.57
N ARG A 192 19.12 6.61 -13.62
CA ARG A 192 20.10 6.78 -14.69
C ARG A 192 20.04 5.57 -15.62
N PHE A 193 19.88 5.82 -16.91
CA PHE A 193 19.78 4.78 -17.94
C PHE A 193 20.52 5.22 -19.20
N ASN A 194 20.92 4.25 -20.02
CA ASN A 194 21.45 4.50 -21.35
C ASN A 194 20.31 4.48 -22.38
N VAL A 195 20.38 5.37 -23.37
CA VAL A 195 19.46 5.44 -24.51
C VAL A 195 20.08 4.76 -25.71
#